data_AF-A0A5K7S9G9-F1
#
_entry.id   AF-A0A5K7S9G9-F1
#
_cell.length_a   1.000
_cell.length_b   1.000
_cell.length_c   1.000
_cell.angle_alpha   90.00
_cell.angle_beta   90.00
_cell.angle_gamma   90.00
#
_symmetry.space_group_name_H-M   'P 1'
#
loop_
_entity.id
_entity.type
_entity.pdbx_description
1 polymer ?
#
loop_
_entity_poly.entity_id
_entity_poly.type
_entity_poly.pdbx_seq_one_letter_code
_entity_poly.pdbx_strand_id
1 'polypeptide(L)'
;MKTIFLILVMVIMVGTLNAVQPARKPFIKMKIDGTLLKTGDVLTVTRGRKLKLEVEMEGGRRDFCKFPDAYADITGTAQILSRGDNGLTYMLNDKKAEWKLLSENVQFSTDDFIKVVSSENQKSAELIVSNEKFSQSFVKATIKAIWQFSSSDTTLQEENIAVASVYLKIAGASDEWYLSKNIKVSGIKNELVQEKLIMIQSACDSIENDLNKLKFSAVQQAIRNLQTITNDLKSTIDELKASNPPYQIKVLFIGLPSDQPYSDVNLFSLIKTNWSTLESFLNEQKQELAKLPAQPSSESKTELVKLIGNYANWQAKLPDKTFEHLLQYIPDLNIDSIRIPEKFEQISKGKNLTDYSQTLNDFNAFIDQRIKMITVETQEINSANSRIQAIRLFDGMLRSFFASINWAEWESTRK
;
A
#
# COMPACT_ATOMS: atom_id res chain seq x y z
N MET A 1 62.57 19.72 -23.02
CA MET A 1 61.39 19.34 -22.21
C MET A 1 60.14 19.01 -23.04
N LYS A 2 59.79 19.77 -24.09
CA LYS A 2 58.57 19.49 -24.90
C LYS A 2 58.58 18.15 -25.66
N THR A 3 59.74 17.69 -26.14
CA THR A 3 59.86 16.44 -26.92
C THR A 3 59.78 15.19 -26.04
N ILE A 4 60.30 15.24 -24.81
CA ILE A 4 60.25 14.13 -23.84
C ILE A 4 58.81 13.94 -23.33
N PHE A 5 58.07 15.05 -23.13
CA PHE A 5 56.66 15.00 -22.71
C PHE A 5 55.76 14.40 -23.79
N LEU A 6 56.03 14.68 -25.08
CA LEU A 6 55.27 14.12 -26.20
C LEU A 6 55.51 12.60 -26.37
N ILE A 7 56.74 12.14 -26.16
CA ILE A 7 57.07 10.71 -26.17
C ILE A 7 56.42 9.99 -24.98
N LEU A 8 56.42 10.60 -23.79
CA LEU A 8 55.78 10.02 -22.60
C LEU A 8 54.25 9.90 -22.77
N VAL A 9 53.59 10.93 -23.33
CA VAL A 9 52.15 10.92 -23.62
C VAL A 9 51.82 9.89 -24.71
N MET A 10 52.69 9.72 -25.70
CA MET A 10 52.50 8.71 -26.75
C MET A 10 52.71 7.28 -26.22
N VAL A 11 53.68 7.05 -25.31
CA VAL A 11 53.89 5.76 -24.65
C VAL A 11 52.75 5.41 -23.69
N ILE A 12 52.16 6.40 -23.00
CA ILE A 12 50.97 6.19 -22.16
C ILE A 12 49.72 5.92 -23.01
N MET A 13 49.54 6.61 -24.14
CA MET A 13 48.44 6.34 -25.10
C MET A 13 48.55 4.98 -25.79
N VAL A 14 49.77 4.50 -26.08
CA VAL A 14 49.98 3.14 -26.63
C VAL A 14 49.81 2.08 -25.54
N GLY A 15 50.17 2.39 -24.29
CA GLY A 15 49.95 1.51 -23.13
C GLY A 15 48.47 1.31 -22.75
N THR A 16 47.58 2.25 -23.09
CA THR A 16 46.13 2.11 -22.87
C THR A 16 45.37 1.50 -24.05
N LEU A 17 46.01 1.32 -25.21
CA LEU A 17 45.39 0.71 -26.40
C LEU A 17 45.42 -0.84 -26.39
N ASN A 18 46.13 -1.47 -25.46
CA ASN A 18 46.21 -2.93 -25.31
C ASN A 18 45.75 -3.43 -23.93
N ALA A 19 44.83 -2.71 -23.27
CA ALA A 19 44.21 -3.21 -22.05
C ALA A 19 43.21 -4.32 -22.41
N VAL A 20 43.63 -5.57 -22.25
CA VAL A 20 42.78 -6.76 -22.37
C VAL A 20 41.52 -6.58 -21.53
N GLN A 21 40.34 -6.66 -22.15
CA GLN A 21 39.10 -6.54 -21.39
C GLN A 21 38.92 -7.78 -20.50
N PRO A 22 38.55 -7.64 -19.23
CA PRO A 22 38.22 -8.79 -18.41
C PRO A 22 37.01 -9.52 -19.01
N ALA A 23 37.05 -10.85 -19.05
CA ALA A 23 35.91 -11.65 -19.50
C ALA A 23 34.64 -11.25 -18.72
N ARG A 24 33.53 -11.07 -19.45
CA ARG A 24 32.24 -10.77 -18.83
C ARG A 24 31.90 -11.89 -17.84
N LYS A 25 31.22 -11.57 -16.72
CA LYS A 25 30.70 -12.61 -15.84
C LYS A 25 29.70 -13.50 -16.61
N PRO A 26 29.60 -14.81 -16.34
CA PRO A 26 28.59 -15.67 -16.96
C PRO A 26 27.17 -15.11 -16.77
N PHE A 27 26.36 -15.11 -17.83
CA PHE A 27 24.95 -14.70 -17.80
C PHE A 27 24.13 -15.54 -18.79
N ILE A 28 22.80 -15.52 -18.67
CA ILE A 28 21.89 -16.23 -19.57
C ILE A 28 21.24 -15.23 -20.53
N LYS A 29 21.27 -15.54 -21.84
CA LYS A 29 20.34 -14.97 -22.82
C LYS A 29 19.09 -15.84 -22.85
N MET A 30 17.97 -15.26 -22.41
CA MET A 30 16.68 -15.96 -22.37
C MET A 30 15.77 -15.45 -23.49
N LYS A 31 15.12 -16.37 -24.21
CA LYS A 31 14.10 -16.04 -25.21
C LYS A 31 12.79 -16.75 -24.88
N ILE A 32 11.67 -16.04 -25.00
CA ILE A 32 10.33 -16.63 -24.94
C ILE A 32 9.62 -16.32 -26.26
N ASP A 33 9.15 -17.36 -26.96
CA ASP A 33 8.56 -17.27 -28.31
C ASP A 33 9.45 -16.43 -29.27
N GLY A 34 10.77 -16.60 -29.18
CA GLY A 34 11.76 -15.88 -29.98
C GLY A 34 12.08 -14.45 -29.52
N THR A 35 11.35 -13.90 -28.55
CA THR A 35 11.60 -12.56 -27.99
C THR A 35 12.69 -12.64 -26.93
N LEU A 36 13.79 -11.89 -27.11
CA LEU A 36 14.88 -11.81 -26.14
C LEU A 36 14.44 -11.02 -24.90
N LEU A 37 14.59 -11.62 -23.73
CA LEU A 37 14.23 -11.05 -22.43
C LEU A 37 15.49 -10.89 -21.56
N LYS A 38 15.51 -9.80 -20.80
CA LYS A 38 16.48 -9.55 -19.73
C LYS A 38 15.95 -10.11 -18.42
N THR A 39 16.87 -10.45 -17.52
CA THR A 39 16.50 -10.75 -16.13
C THR A 39 15.69 -9.60 -15.55
N GLY A 40 14.52 -9.92 -15.01
CA GLY A 40 13.58 -8.95 -14.44
C GLY A 40 12.45 -8.52 -15.37
N ASP A 41 12.50 -8.86 -16.66
CA ASP A 41 11.47 -8.47 -17.62
C ASP A 41 10.12 -9.12 -17.32
N VAL A 42 9.04 -8.40 -17.58
CA VAL A 42 7.65 -8.86 -17.41
C VAL A 42 6.99 -9.03 -18.77
N LEU A 43 6.68 -10.26 -19.13
CA LEU A 43 5.98 -10.64 -20.35
C LEU A 43 4.47 -10.80 -20.07
N THR A 44 3.65 -10.17 -20.88
CA THR A 44 2.19 -10.36 -20.80
C THR A 44 1.78 -11.60 -21.58
N VAL A 45 1.06 -12.49 -20.93
CA VAL A 45 0.63 -13.80 -21.45
C VAL A 45 -0.88 -13.97 -21.34
N THR A 46 -1.39 -14.97 -22.05
CA THR A 46 -2.80 -15.38 -21.98
C THR A 46 -2.88 -16.70 -21.22
N ARG A 47 -3.98 -16.91 -20.50
CA ARG A 47 -4.26 -18.17 -19.80
C ARG A 47 -4.25 -19.37 -20.74
N GLY A 48 -3.73 -20.50 -20.25
CA GLY A 48 -3.66 -21.74 -21.03
C GLY A 48 -2.67 -21.71 -22.20
N ARG A 49 -1.96 -20.60 -22.41
CA ARG A 49 -1.02 -20.45 -23.52
C ARG A 49 0.22 -21.30 -23.29
N LYS A 50 0.68 -21.95 -24.36
CA LYS A 50 1.98 -22.60 -24.42
C LYS A 50 3.01 -21.63 -24.99
N LEU A 51 4.18 -21.57 -24.39
CA LEU A 51 5.28 -20.71 -24.80
C LEU A 51 6.55 -21.53 -24.97
N LYS A 52 7.39 -21.17 -25.93
CA LYS A 52 8.71 -21.77 -26.12
C LYS A 52 9.77 -20.96 -25.39
N LEU A 53 10.40 -21.55 -24.39
CA LEU A 53 11.56 -21.00 -23.69
C LEU A 53 12.86 -21.51 -24.32
N GLU A 54 13.81 -20.62 -24.57
CA GLU A 54 15.17 -20.95 -25.00
C GLU A 54 16.17 -20.19 -24.15
N VAL A 55 17.23 -20.86 -23.69
CA VAL A 55 18.27 -20.28 -22.85
C VAL A 55 19.66 -20.64 -23.35
N GLU A 56 20.54 -19.64 -23.38
CA GLU A 56 21.94 -19.81 -23.76
C GLU A 56 22.82 -19.10 -22.73
N MET A 57 23.83 -19.79 -22.20
CA MET A 57 24.86 -19.14 -21.40
C MET A 57 25.79 -18.37 -22.32
N GLU A 58 26.17 -17.16 -21.91
CA GLU A 58 27.18 -16.30 -22.52
C GLU A 58 28.05 -15.71 -21.40
N GLY A 59 29.15 -15.04 -21.75
CA GLY A 59 30.11 -14.61 -20.74
C GLY A 59 31.02 -15.74 -20.26
N GLY A 60 31.81 -15.45 -19.24
CA GLY A 60 32.75 -16.35 -18.60
C GLY A 60 33.75 -16.98 -19.57
N ARG A 61 34.03 -18.25 -19.34
CA ARG A 61 34.94 -19.06 -20.16
C ARG A 61 34.42 -19.24 -21.59
N ARG A 62 33.10 -19.19 -21.80
CA ARG A 62 32.50 -19.31 -23.13
C ARG A 62 32.87 -18.11 -24.01
N ASP A 63 32.74 -16.89 -23.51
CA ASP A 63 33.17 -15.68 -24.23
C ASP A 63 34.67 -15.70 -24.51
N PHE A 64 35.48 -16.12 -23.53
CA PHE A 64 36.93 -16.30 -23.71
C PHE A 64 37.23 -17.28 -24.85
N CYS A 65 36.50 -18.40 -24.96
CA CYS A 65 36.72 -19.37 -26.02
C CYS A 65 36.24 -18.87 -27.40
N LYS A 66 35.13 -18.10 -27.45
CA LYS A 66 34.60 -17.53 -28.71
C LYS A 66 35.46 -16.38 -29.23
N PHE A 67 35.93 -15.51 -28.32
CA PHE A 67 36.62 -14.26 -28.63
C PHE A 67 37.96 -14.17 -27.88
N PRO A 68 38.88 -15.13 -28.08
CA PRO A 68 40.16 -15.18 -27.36
C PRO A 68 40.98 -13.88 -27.54
N ASP A 69 40.90 -13.25 -28.71
CA ASP A 69 41.62 -12.02 -29.04
C ASP A 69 41.15 -10.80 -28.21
N ALA A 70 39.93 -10.84 -27.67
CA ALA A 70 39.34 -9.75 -26.90
C ALA A 70 39.60 -9.86 -25.39
N TYR A 71 39.81 -11.09 -24.90
CA TYR A 71 39.80 -11.41 -23.46
C TYR A 71 41.12 -11.99 -22.94
N ALA A 72 42.10 -12.18 -23.81
CA ALA A 72 43.37 -12.75 -23.43
C ALA A 72 44.54 -11.91 -23.94
N ASP A 73 45.62 -11.91 -23.18
CA ASP A 73 46.98 -11.54 -23.62
C ASP A 73 47.57 -12.61 -24.58
N ILE A 74 46.69 -13.33 -25.31
CA ILE A 74 47.03 -14.25 -26.41
C ILE A 74 47.53 -13.45 -27.62
N THR A 75 47.27 -12.13 -27.63
CA THR A 75 47.75 -11.18 -28.63
C THR A 75 49.27 -11.01 -28.56
N GLY A 76 49.98 -11.84 -29.31
CA GLY A 76 51.37 -11.60 -29.69
C GLY A 76 52.23 -12.85 -29.85
N THR A 77 51.97 -13.90 -29.05
CA THR A 77 52.83 -15.11 -29.01
C THR A 77 52.08 -16.43 -29.12
N ALA A 78 50.75 -16.42 -29.02
CA ALA A 78 49.95 -17.64 -29.13
C ALA A 78 49.29 -17.80 -30.51
N GLN A 79 49.44 -18.98 -31.11
CA GLN A 79 48.78 -19.35 -32.36
C GLN A 79 47.48 -20.08 -32.06
N ILE A 80 46.33 -19.44 -32.34
CA ILE A 80 45.02 -20.07 -32.21
C ILE A 80 44.87 -21.14 -33.29
N LEU A 81 44.60 -22.38 -32.89
CA LEU A 81 44.37 -23.52 -33.78
C LEU A 81 42.88 -23.76 -34.03
N SER A 82 42.04 -23.57 -33.02
CA SER A 82 40.59 -23.71 -33.10
C SER A 82 39.90 -22.89 -32.01
N ARG A 83 38.73 -22.34 -32.29
CA ARG A 83 37.91 -21.59 -31.33
C ARG A 83 36.43 -21.78 -31.58
N GLY A 84 35.62 -21.66 -30.54
CA GLY A 84 34.16 -21.69 -30.65
C GLY A 84 33.47 -21.83 -29.30
N ASP A 85 32.17 -22.10 -29.37
CA ASP A 85 31.26 -22.12 -28.24
C ASP A 85 31.63 -23.14 -27.16
N ASN A 86 32.28 -24.24 -27.52
CA ASN A 86 32.55 -25.35 -26.61
C ASN A 86 34.05 -25.58 -26.35
N GLY A 87 34.92 -24.69 -26.83
CA GLY A 87 36.35 -24.81 -26.59
C GLY A 87 37.23 -23.87 -27.39
N LEU A 88 38.50 -23.87 -26.98
CA LEU A 88 39.59 -23.12 -27.59
C LEU A 88 40.83 -23.99 -27.57
N THR A 89 41.52 -24.10 -28.70
CA THR A 89 42.82 -24.77 -28.79
C THR A 89 43.83 -23.79 -29.36
N TYR A 90 44.97 -23.64 -28.70
CA TYR A 90 46.04 -22.73 -29.14
C TYR A 90 47.42 -23.29 -28.79
N MET A 91 48.44 -22.82 -29.50
CA MET A 91 49.84 -23.05 -29.14
C MET A 91 50.42 -21.81 -28.50
N LEU A 92 51.17 -21.97 -27.42
CA LEU A 92 51.92 -20.91 -26.76
C LEU A 92 53.30 -21.47 -26.40
N ASN A 93 54.38 -20.85 -26.91
CA ASN A 93 55.76 -21.33 -26.71
C ASN A 93 55.93 -22.83 -27.05
N ASP A 94 55.46 -23.24 -28.23
CA ASP A 94 55.45 -24.63 -28.74
C ASP A 94 54.69 -25.66 -27.88
N LYS A 95 53.95 -25.23 -26.85
CA LYS A 95 53.07 -26.10 -26.06
C LYS A 95 51.61 -25.91 -26.48
N LYS A 96 50.93 -27.03 -26.73
CA LYS A 96 49.48 -27.05 -27.01
C LYS A 96 48.70 -26.88 -25.71
N ALA A 97 47.76 -25.94 -25.71
CA ALA A 97 46.81 -25.72 -24.64
C ALA A 97 45.37 -25.80 -25.18
N GLU A 98 44.48 -26.38 -24.38
CA GLU A 98 43.07 -26.61 -24.74
C GLU A 98 42.15 -26.22 -23.59
N TRP A 99 41.13 -25.44 -23.90
CA TRP A 99 39.92 -25.31 -23.10
C TRP A 99 38.80 -26.11 -23.76
N LYS A 100 38.11 -26.92 -22.98
CA LYS A 100 37.00 -27.76 -23.46
C LYS A 100 35.84 -27.73 -22.47
N LEU A 101 34.63 -27.56 -22.99
CA LEU A 101 33.41 -27.73 -22.21
C LEU A 101 33.18 -29.23 -21.96
N LEU A 102 33.15 -29.65 -20.69
CA LEU A 102 32.88 -31.03 -20.30
C LEU A 102 31.39 -31.31 -20.17
N SER A 103 30.67 -30.41 -19.51
CA SER A 103 29.24 -30.54 -19.28
C SER A 103 28.59 -29.17 -19.17
N GLU A 104 27.32 -29.12 -19.58
CA GLU A 104 26.45 -27.97 -19.39
C GLU A 104 25.09 -28.49 -18.95
N ASN A 105 24.70 -28.18 -17.71
CA ASN A 105 23.44 -28.58 -17.14
C ASN A 105 22.52 -27.37 -17.04
N VAL A 106 21.29 -27.53 -17.54
CA VAL A 106 20.26 -26.51 -17.53
C VAL A 106 19.14 -26.95 -16.60
N GLN A 107 18.83 -26.09 -15.63
CA GLN A 107 17.73 -26.30 -14.68
C GLN A 107 16.73 -25.16 -14.80
N PHE A 108 15.45 -25.52 -14.89
CA PHE A 108 14.34 -24.59 -14.88
C PHE A 108 13.56 -24.72 -13.57
N SER A 109 13.15 -23.59 -13.02
CA SER A 109 12.29 -23.53 -11.83
C SER A 109 11.19 -22.49 -12.04
N THR A 110 9.98 -22.84 -11.63
CA THR A 110 8.77 -22.02 -11.73
C THR A 110 7.96 -22.12 -10.45
N ASP A 111 6.86 -21.38 -10.36
CA ASP A 111 5.80 -21.58 -9.38
C ASP A 111 4.68 -22.50 -9.92
N ASP A 112 3.61 -22.66 -9.15
CA ASP A 112 2.47 -23.53 -9.46
C ASP A 112 1.66 -23.07 -10.69
N PHE A 113 1.82 -21.82 -11.13
CA PHE A 113 1.08 -21.27 -12.26
C PHE A 113 1.71 -21.55 -13.61
N ILE A 114 2.98 -22.00 -13.63
CA ILE A 114 3.70 -22.31 -14.87
C ILE A 114 4.28 -23.71 -14.78
N LYS A 115 3.81 -24.58 -15.66
CA LYS A 115 4.39 -25.92 -15.80
C LYS A 115 5.49 -25.89 -16.85
N VAL A 116 6.69 -26.35 -16.48
CA VAL A 116 7.81 -26.54 -17.41
C VAL A 116 7.80 -27.98 -17.92
N VAL A 117 7.82 -28.14 -19.24
CA VAL A 117 8.03 -29.42 -19.91
C VAL A 117 9.37 -29.34 -20.64
N SER A 118 10.38 -30.02 -20.10
CA SER A 118 11.74 -30.08 -20.64
C SER A 118 12.28 -31.50 -20.54
N SER A 119 13.09 -31.91 -21.52
CA SER A 119 13.99 -33.05 -21.34
C SER A 119 15.24 -32.60 -20.57
N GLU A 120 15.92 -33.54 -19.91
CA GLU A 120 17.11 -33.26 -19.12
C GLU A 120 18.23 -32.66 -20.00
N ASN A 121 18.92 -31.63 -19.49
CA ASN A 121 20.02 -30.92 -20.18
C ASN A 121 19.66 -30.24 -21.52
N GLN A 122 18.38 -29.99 -21.81
CA GLN A 122 18.01 -29.20 -22.98
C GLN A 122 18.02 -27.69 -22.71
N LYS A 123 18.50 -26.94 -23.70
CA LYS A 123 18.51 -25.47 -23.73
C LYS A 123 17.14 -24.87 -24.04
N SER A 124 16.13 -25.70 -24.24
CA SER A 124 14.77 -25.28 -24.57
C SER A 124 13.75 -26.06 -23.76
N ALA A 125 12.67 -25.38 -23.38
CA ALA A 125 11.55 -25.98 -22.68
C ALA A 125 10.21 -25.41 -23.22
N GLU A 126 9.13 -26.18 -23.09
CA GLU A 126 7.78 -25.68 -23.27
C GLU A 126 7.24 -25.22 -21.91
N LEU A 127 6.76 -23.99 -21.83
CA LEU A 127 6.07 -23.44 -20.68
C LEU A 127 4.57 -23.52 -20.92
N ILE A 128 3.83 -24.10 -19.99
CA ILE A 128 2.37 -24.15 -20.03
C ILE A 128 1.84 -23.21 -18.96
N VAL A 129 1.20 -22.12 -19.40
CA VAL A 129 0.56 -21.15 -18.51
C VAL A 129 -0.74 -21.70 -17.96
N SER A 130 -0.93 -21.64 -16.64
CA SER A 130 -2.15 -22.11 -15.98
C SER A 130 -3.41 -21.41 -16.51
N ASN A 131 -4.54 -22.12 -16.43
CA ASN A 131 -5.86 -21.55 -16.66
C ASN A 131 -6.40 -20.76 -15.46
N GLU A 132 -5.72 -20.84 -14.32
CA GLU A 132 -6.08 -20.10 -13.11
C GLU A 132 -5.75 -18.61 -13.23
N LYS A 133 -6.37 -17.80 -12.37
CA LYS A 133 -6.03 -16.38 -12.28
C LYS A 133 -4.76 -16.23 -11.45
N PHE A 134 -3.74 -15.60 -12.02
CA PHE A 134 -2.57 -15.11 -11.30
C PHE A 134 -2.21 -13.71 -11.81
N SER A 135 -1.74 -12.85 -10.91
CA SER A 135 -1.25 -11.50 -11.24
C SER A 135 0.09 -11.59 -11.96
N GLN A 136 1.02 -12.30 -11.34
CA GLN A 136 2.37 -12.50 -11.86
C GLN A 136 2.90 -13.86 -11.42
N SER A 137 3.61 -14.52 -12.33
CA SER A 137 4.35 -15.76 -12.10
C SER A 137 5.79 -15.56 -12.61
N PHE A 138 6.71 -16.49 -12.28
CA PHE A 138 8.09 -16.43 -12.73
C PHE A 138 8.55 -17.70 -13.44
N VAL A 139 9.56 -17.51 -14.29
CA VAL A 139 10.37 -18.59 -14.85
C VAL A 139 11.83 -18.24 -14.62
N LYS A 140 12.53 -19.13 -13.93
CA LYS A 140 13.96 -18.99 -13.63
C LYS A 140 14.73 -20.12 -14.28
N ALA A 141 15.82 -19.77 -14.95
CA ALA A 141 16.77 -20.70 -15.53
C ALA A 141 18.13 -20.57 -14.83
N THR A 142 18.76 -21.71 -14.58
CA THR A 142 20.12 -21.82 -14.05
C THR A 142 20.92 -22.69 -15.00
N ILE A 143 22.04 -22.18 -15.50
CA ILE A 143 22.98 -22.95 -16.32
C ILE A 143 24.28 -23.10 -15.54
N LYS A 144 24.74 -24.34 -15.39
CA LYS A 144 26.04 -24.69 -14.83
C LYS A 144 26.90 -25.33 -15.91
N ALA A 145 28.03 -24.72 -16.22
CA ALA A 145 28.98 -25.20 -17.22
C ALA A 145 30.32 -25.55 -16.56
N ILE A 146 30.78 -26.78 -16.75
CA ILE A 146 32.08 -27.25 -16.27
C ILE A 146 33.06 -27.24 -17.44
N TRP A 147 34.12 -26.46 -17.30
CA TRP A 147 35.18 -26.32 -18.28
C TRP A 147 36.45 -27.00 -17.79
N GLN A 148 37.19 -27.60 -18.70
CA GLN A 148 38.51 -28.15 -18.43
C GLN A 148 39.56 -27.42 -19.25
N PHE A 149 40.61 -26.98 -18.58
CA PHE A 149 41.87 -26.59 -19.21
C PHE A 149 42.83 -27.77 -19.20
N SER A 150 43.51 -28.01 -20.31
CA SER A 150 44.58 -28.99 -20.42
C SER A 150 45.75 -28.42 -21.19
N SER A 151 46.95 -28.59 -20.63
CA SER A 151 48.25 -28.34 -21.25
C SER A 151 49.18 -29.50 -20.91
N SER A 152 50.33 -29.58 -21.58
CA SER A 152 51.36 -30.63 -21.42
C SER A 152 51.63 -31.02 -19.96
N ASP A 153 51.57 -30.05 -19.03
CA ASP A 153 51.99 -30.20 -17.63
C ASP A 153 50.85 -29.98 -16.61
N THR A 154 49.62 -29.66 -17.04
CA THR A 154 48.56 -29.23 -16.12
C THR A 154 47.16 -29.50 -16.65
N THR A 155 46.26 -29.97 -15.78
CA THR A 155 44.82 -30.00 -16.02
C THR A 155 44.08 -29.31 -14.89
N LEU A 156 43.17 -28.40 -15.22
CA LEU A 156 42.35 -27.65 -14.25
C LEU A 156 40.89 -27.68 -14.68
N GLN A 157 39.97 -27.60 -13.70
CA GLN A 157 38.56 -27.42 -13.97
C GLN A 157 38.07 -26.07 -13.44
N GLU A 158 37.16 -25.46 -14.19
CA GLU A 158 36.51 -24.20 -13.86
C GLU A 158 34.99 -24.37 -13.96
N GLU A 159 34.27 -23.96 -12.92
CA GLU A 159 32.81 -23.92 -12.94
C GLU A 159 32.33 -22.50 -13.29
N ASN A 160 31.39 -22.41 -14.23
CA ASN A 160 30.67 -21.17 -14.53
C ASN A 160 29.19 -21.39 -14.23
N ILE A 161 28.61 -20.52 -13.40
CA ILE A 161 27.18 -20.53 -13.06
C ILE A 161 26.56 -19.23 -13.53
N ALA A 162 25.46 -19.34 -14.27
CA ALA A 162 24.63 -18.21 -14.67
C ALA A 162 23.17 -18.44 -14.28
N VAL A 163 22.48 -17.37 -13.90
CA VAL A 163 21.07 -17.39 -13.46
C VAL A 163 20.32 -16.25 -14.16
N ALA A 164 19.13 -16.55 -14.66
CA ALA A 164 18.20 -15.54 -15.16
C ALA A 164 16.76 -15.86 -14.76
N SER A 165 15.98 -14.81 -14.51
CA SER A 165 14.57 -14.90 -14.15
C SER A 165 13.74 -13.88 -14.93
N VAL A 166 12.60 -14.31 -15.47
CA VAL A 166 11.61 -13.45 -16.12
C VAL A 166 10.24 -13.69 -15.52
N TYR A 167 9.33 -12.74 -15.71
CA TYR A 167 7.98 -12.78 -15.17
C TYR A 167 6.94 -12.89 -16.25
N LEU A 168 5.82 -13.53 -15.90
CA LEU A 168 4.66 -13.71 -16.77
C LEU A 168 3.44 -13.12 -16.06
N LYS A 169 2.66 -12.26 -16.72
CA LYS A 169 1.42 -11.67 -16.18
C LYS A 169 0.23 -11.86 -17.12
N ILE A 170 -0.98 -11.98 -16.58
CA ILE A 170 -2.19 -12.15 -17.41
C ILE A 170 -2.74 -10.78 -17.82
N ALA A 171 -2.99 -10.59 -19.12
CA ALA A 171 -3.63 -9.37 -19.63
C ALA A 171 -5.01 -9.13 -18.96
N GLY A 172 -5.19 -7.95 -18.35
CA GLY A 172 -6.48 -7.54 -17.74
C GLY A 172 -6.78 -8.13 -16.36
N ALA A 173 -5.87 -8.88 -15.75
CA ALA A 173 -5.96 -9.20 -14.33
C ALA A 173 -5.53 -7.97 -13.51
N SER A 174 -6.31 -7.58 -12.50
CA SER A 174 -5.83 -6.62 -11.51
C SER A 174 -4.72 -7.30 -10.71
N ASP A 175 -3.58 -6.63 -10.58
CA ASP A 175 -2.49 -7.09 -9.73
C ASP A 175 -2.84 -6.96 -8.24
N GLU A 176 -3.98 -6.34 -7.90
CA GLU A 176 -4.49 -6.26 -6.53
C GLU A 176 -5.07 -7.58 -6.05
N TRP A 177 -4.46 -8.11 -5.00
CA TRP A 177 -4.91 -9.34 -4.33
C TRP A 177 -5.35 -9.10 -2.89
N TYR A 178 -5.16 -7.89 -2.35
CA TYR A 178 -5.66 -7.50 -1.03
C TYR A 178 -6.18 -6.05 -1.05
N LEU A 179 -7.39 -5.86 -0.53
CA LEU A 179 -8.05 -4.57 -0.38
C LEU A 179 -8.83 -4.55 0.94
N SER A 180 -8.60 -3.52 1.73
CA SER A 180 -9.34 -3.20 2.95
C SER A 180 -9.56 -1.69 3.04
N LYS A 181 -10.24 -1.22 4.11
CA LYS A 181 -10.55 0.21 4.30
C LYS A 181 -9.31 1.11 4.24
N ASN A 182 -8.20 0.68 4.84
CA ASN A 182 -6.98 1.48 4.96
C ASN A 182 -5.79 0.95 4.16
N ILE A 183 -5.95 -0.15 3.41
CA ILE A 183 -4.81 -0.82 2.78
C ILE A 183 -5.21 -1.38 1.42
N LYS A 184 -4.33 -1.20 0.46
CA LYS A 184 -4.41 -1.76 -0.90
C LYS A 184 -3.06 -2.35 -1.25
N VAL A 185 -3.05 -3.59 -1.74
CA VAL A 185 -1.81 -4.28 -2.10
C VAL A 185 -1.92 -4.94 -3.46
N SER A 186 -0.87 -4.75 -4.24
CA SER A 186 -0.71 -5.36 -5.55
C SER A 186 0.65 -6.05 -5.72
N GLY A 187 0.74 -6.98 -6.68
CA GLY A 187 1.96 -7.72 -7.01
C GLY A 187 1.80 -9.23 -6.78
N ILE A 188 2.89 -9.89 -6.38
CA ILE A 188 2.90 -11.33 -6.09
C ILE A 188 2.30 -11.57 -4.70
N LYS A 189 1.27 -12.42 -4.64
CA LYS A 189 0.61 -12.78 -3.38
C LYS A 189 1.56 -13.59 -2.50
N ASN A 190 1.51 -13.33 -1.19
CA ASN A 190 2.16 -14.16 -0.18
C ASN A 190 1.27 -14.24 1.07
N GLU A 191 1.06 -15.45 1.61
CA GLU A 191 0.15 -15.68 2.75
C GLU A 191 0.65 -15.02 4.04
N LEU A 192 1.96 -15.05 4.33
CA LEU A 192 2.53 -14.39 5.52
C LEU A 192 2.34 -12.88 5.44
N VAL A 193 2.50 -12.30 4.25
CA VAL A 193 2.23 -10.88 4.03
C VAL A 193 0.74 -10.58 4.20
N GLN A 194 -0.15 -11.43 3.70
CA GLN A 194 -1.59 -11.28 3.90
C GLN A 194 -2.00 -11.27 5.38
N GLU A 195 -1.47 -12.20 6.18
CA GLU A 195 -1.73 -12.26 7.63
C GLU A 195 -1.32 -10.96 8.33
N LYS A 196 -0.15 -10.40 7.98
CA LYS A 196 0.33 -9.13 8.53
C LYS A 196 -0.58 -7.96 8.13
N LEU A 197 -1.04 -7.92 6.87
CA LEU A 197 -1.97 -6.89 6.38
C LEU A 197 -3.31 -6.92 7.12
N ILE A 198 -3.84 -8.11 7.43
CA ILE A 198 -5.07 -8.30 8.22
C ILE A 198 -4.89 -7.74 9.64
N MET A 199 -3.74 -8.00 10.26
CA MET A 199 -3.44 -7.46 11.60
C MET A 199 -3.29 -5.94 11.60
N ILE A 200 -2.69 -5.36 10.54
CA ILE A 200 -2.62 -3.90 10.40
C ILE A 200 -4.02 -3.30 10.27
N GLN A 201 -4.90 -3.88 9.43
CA GLN A 201 -6.28 -3.38 9.32
C GLN A 201 -7.01 -3.48 10.66
N SER A 202 -6.89 -4.61 11.36
CA SER A 202 -7.47 -4.78 12.70
C SER A 202 -6.97 -3.73 13.71
N ALA A 203 -5.68 -3.37 13.64
CA ALA A 203 -5.12 -2.32 14.48
C ALA A 203 -5.70 -0.93 14.12
N CYS A 204 -5.86 -0.62 12.83
CA CYS A 204 -6.53 0.59 12.37
C CYS A 204 -7.98 0.66 12.88
N ASP A 205 -8.75 -0.43 12.75
CA ASP A 205 -10.14 -0.50 13.21
C ASP A 205 -10.24 -0.30 14.73
N SER A 206 -9.31 -0.88 15.49
CA SER A 206 -9.23 -0.69 16.96
C SER A 206 -8.95 0.76 17.33
N ILE A 207 -8.01 1.42 16.63
CA ILE A 207 -7.68 2.83 16.84
C ILE A 207 -8.91 3.71 16.60
N GLU A 208 -9.61 3.52 15.48
CA GLU A 208 -10.80 4.29 15.15
C GLU A 208 -11.90 4.11 16.20
N ASN A 209 -12.19 2.86 16.60
CA ASN A 209 -13.19 2.56 17.62
C ASN A 209 -12.83 3.17 18.99
N ASP A 210 -11.56 3.10 19.40
CA ASP A 210 -11.12 3.65 20.69
C ASP A 210 -11.08 5.19 20.68
N LEU A 211 -10.77 5.82 19.54
CA LEU A 211 -10.91 7.26 19.35
C LEU A 211 -12.37 7.71 19.46
N ASN A 212 -13.30 6.99 18.83
CA ASN A 212 -14.73 7.26 18.92
C ASN A 212 -15.29 7.10 20.34
N LYS A 213 -14.69 6.21 21.14
CA LYS A 213 -15.04 6.01 22.57
C LYS A 213 -14.21 6.85 23.53
N LEU A 214 -13.34 7.73 23.03
CA LEU A 214 -12.43 8.58 23.82
C LEU A 214 -11.55 7.79 24.81
N LYS A 215 -11.15 6.56 24.45
CA LYS A 215 -10.30 5.65 25.24
C LYS A 215 -8.82 5.87 24.92
N PHE A 216 -8.31 7.06 25.20
CA PHE A 216 -6.98 7.50 24.73
C PHE A 216 -5.79 6.65 25.17
N SER A 217 -5.86 6.02 26.36
CA SER A 217 -4.82 5.06 26.79
C SER A 217 -4.76 3.83 25.87
N ALA A 218 -5.92 3.30 25.47
CA ALA A 218 -6.01 2.18 24.53
C ALA A 218 -5.52 2.60 23.13
N VAL A 219 -5.86 3.82 22.68
CA VAL A 219 -5.37 4.38 21.42
C VAL A 219 -3.84 4.42 21.39
N GLN A 220 -3.18 4.89 22.45
CA GLN A 220 -1.71 4.92 22.53
C GLN A 220 -1.11 3.53 22.35
N GLN A 221 -1.68 2.52 23.01
CA GLN A 221 -1.22 1.14 22.88
C GLN A 221 -1.47 0.58 21.48
N ALA A 222 -2.64 0.85 20.90
CA ALA A 222 -3.00 0.39 19.56
C ALA A 222 -2.10 1.01 18.48
N ILE A 223 -1.73 2.29 18.61
CA ILE A 223 -0.75 2.95 17.71
C ILE A 223 0.62 2.28 17.82
N ARG A 224 1.10 1.96 19.03
CA ARG A 224 2.38 1.24 19.19
C ARG A 224 2.32 -0.14 18.53
N ASN A 225 1.23 -0.88 18.74
CA ASN A 225 1.03 -2.18 18.07
C ASN A 225 1.02 -2.04 16.54
N LEU A 226 0.33 -1.02 16.00
CA LEU A 226 0.32 -0.72 14.57
C LEU A 226 1.73 -0.49 14.03
N GLN A 227 2.55 0.29 14.75
CA GLN A 227 3.95 0.53 14.40
C GLN A 227 4.76 -0.78 14.36
N THR A 228 4.62 -1.62 15.39
CA THR A 228 5.29 -2.93 15.44
C THR A 228 4.88 -3.83 14.28
N ILE A 229 3.58 -4.01 14.05
CA ILE A 229 3.08 -4.92 12.99
C ILE A 229 3.48 -4.41 11.59
N THR A 230 3.51 -3.09 11.40
CA THR A 230 3.96 -2.49 10.13
C THR A 230 5.46 -2.69 9.89
N ASN A 231 6.28 -2.62 10.93
CA ASN A 231 7.70 -2.95 10.85
C ASN A 231 7.93 -4.44 10.59
N ASP A 232 7.14 -5.32 11.21
CA ASP A 232 7.17 -6.76 10.93
C ASP A 232 6.81 -7.06 9.47
N LEU A 233 5.79 -6.37 8.92
CA LEU A 233 5.41 -6.47 7.52
C LEU A 233 6.59 -6.07 6.61
N LYS A 234 7.26 -4.95 6.91
CA LYS A 234 8.45 -4.52 6.17
C LYS A 234 9.53 -5.61 6.17
N SER A 235 9.91 -6.12 7.34
CA SER A 235 10.92 -7.16 7.48
C SER A 235 10.55 -8.42 6.69
N THR A 236 9.29 -8.84 6.76
CA THR A 236 8.77 -9.99 5.99
C THR A 236 8.92 -9.76 4.48
N ILE A 237 8.57 -8.57 3.99
CA ILE A 237 8.73 -8.22 2.57
C ILE A 237 10.21 -8.22 2.16
N ASP A 238 11.09 -7.67 3.00
CA ASP A 238 12.53 -7.60 2.71
C ASP A 238 13.16 -9.01 2.66
N GLU A 239 12.77 -9.91 3.57
CA GLU A 239 13.18 -11.33 3.57
C GLU A 239 12.70 -12.07 2.32
N LEU A 240 11.45 -11.84 1.90
CA LEU A 240 10.90 -12.42 0.67
C LEU A 240 11.62 -11.91 -0.58
N LYS A 241 11.96 -10.62 -0.63
CA LYS A 241 12.77 -10.04 -1.73
C LYS A 241 14.18 -10.62 -1.77
N ALA A 242 14.80 -10.84 -0.62
CA ALA A 242 16.14 -11.40 -0.53
C ALA A 242 16.20 -12.87 -0.94
N SER A 243 15.24 -13.68 -0.48
CA SER A 243 15.15 -15.11 -0.79
C SER A 243 14.61 -15.40 -2.19
N ASN A 244 13.77 -14.51 -2.71
CA ASN A 244 13.17 -14.59 -4.04
C ASN A 244 13.32 -13.23 -4.75
N PRO A 245 14.44 -12.96 -5.46
CA PRO A 245 14.61 -11.73 -6.24
C PRO A 245 13.47 -11.43 -7.23
N PRO A 246 12.85 -12.47 -7.83
CA PRO A 246 11.42 -12.72 -7.92
C PRO A 246 10.38 -11.65 -7.53
N TYR A 247 10.41 -11.36 -6.23
CA TYR A 247 9.24 -10.97 -5.47
C TYR A 247 9.02 -9.46 -5.57
N GLN A 248 7.91 -9.08 -6.18
CA GLN A 248 7.50 -7.68 -6.30
C GLN A 248 6.14 -7.49 -5.65
N ILE A 249 6.06 -6.50 -4.77
CA ILE A 249 4.86 -6.13 -4.04
C ILE A 249 4.83 -4.61 -3.90
N LYS A 250 3.64 -4.03 -4.06
CA LYS A 250 3.36 -2.62 -3.82
C LYS A 250 2.26 -2.53 -2.77
N VAL A 251 2.59 -1.93 -1.63
CA VAL A 251 1.66 -1.65 -0.53
C VAL A 251 1.31 -0.16 -0.58
N LEU A 252 0.01 0.13 -0.54
CA LEU A 252 -0.56 1.48 -0.45
C LEU A 252 -1.42 1.56 0.80
N PHE A 253 -1.08 2.46 1.71
CA PHE A 253 -1.93 2.84 2.82
C PHE A 253 -2.88 3.97 2.40
N ILE A 254 -4.15 3.84 2.75
CA ILE A 254 -5.22 4.77 2.36
C ILE A 254 -5.79 5.43 3.61
N GLY A 255 -5.68 6.75 3.66
CA GLY A 255 -6.19 7.56 4.76
C GLY A 255 -5.54 7.23 6.10
N LEU A 256 -6.26 7.50 7.19
CA LEU A 256 -5.84 7.21 8.55
C LEU A 256 -7.03 6.66 9.35
N PRO A 257 -6.79 5.82 10.37
CA PRO A 257 -7.86 5.39 11.28
C PRO A 257 -8.44 6.55 12.11
N SER A 258 -7.78 7.71 12.15
CA SER A 258 -8.29 8.93 12.76
C SER A 258 -9.16 9.80 11.85
N ASP A 259 -9.37 9.44 10.57
CA ASP A 259 -10.09 10.30 9.61
C ASP A 259 -11.48 10.72 10.07
N GLN A 260 -12.33 9.74 10.37
CA GLN A 260 -13.68 10.00 10.86
C GLN A 260 -13.68 10.66 12.25
N PRO A 261 -12.97 10.12 13.27
CA PRO A 261 -12.94 10.77 14.59
C PRO A 261 -12.41 12.21 14.56
N TYR A 262 -11.50 12.53 13.63
CA TYR A 262 -10.97 13.88 13.48
C TYR A 262 -11.98 14.84 12.86
N SER A 263 -12.78 14.41 11.87
CA SER A 263 -13.84 15.26 11.32
C SER A 263 -14.87 15.65 12.38
N ASP A 264 -15.12 14.73 13.33
CA ASP A 264 -16.10 14.93 14.39
C ASP A 264 -15.69 16.03 15.38
N VAL A 265 -14.40 16.34 15.50
CA VAL A 265 -13.90 17.44 16.35
C VAL A 265 -14.50 18.79 15.97
N ASN A 266 -14.59 19.08 14.66
CA ASN A 266 -15.15 20.33 14.18
C ASN A 266 -16.67 20.32 14.34
N LEU A 267 -17.31 19.20 14.01
CA LEU A 267 -18.76 19.03 14.18
C LEU A 267 -19.19 19.28 15.63
N PHE A 268 -18.48 18.70 16.60
CA PHE A 268 -18.77 18.88 18.03
C PHE A 268 -18.56 20.33 18.49
N SER A 269 -17.60 21.03 17.90
CA SER A 269 -17.40 22.45 18.15
C SER A 269 -18.60 23.29 17.67
N LEU A 270 -19.18 22.96 16.50
CA LEU A 270 -20.41 23.60 16.00
C LEU A 270 -21.62 23.27 16.89
N ILE A 271 -21.76 22.03 17.35
CA ILE A 271 -22.83 21.61 18.27
C ILE A 271 -22.75 22.45 19.55
N LYS A 272 -21.55 22.55 20.15
CA LYS A 272 -21.31 23.37 21.34
C LYS A 272 -21.72 24.83 21.14
N THR A 273 -21.34 25.45 20.02
CA THR A 273 -21.70 26.85 19.74
C THR A 273 -23.22 27.03 19.68
N ASN A 274 -23.93 26.14 18.98
CA ASN A 274 -25.40 26.21 18.93
C ASN A 274 -26.03 26.00 20.31
N TRP A 275 -25.52 25.05 21.10
CA TRP A 275 -26.00 24.79 22.46
C TRP A 275 -25.79 25.97 23.41
N SER A 276 -24.68 26.71 23.28
CA SER A 276 -24.40 27.85 24.15
C SER A 276 -25.43 28.98 24.05
N THR A 277 -26.16 29.05 22.93
CA THR A 277 -27.23 30.04 22.71
C THR A 277 -28.62 29.54 23.13
N LEU A 278 -28.76 28.23 23.40
CA LEU A 278 -30.04 27.58 23.64
C LEU A 278 -30.71 28.06 24.93
N GLU A 279 -29.94 28.31 26.00
CA GLU A 279 -30.51 28.78 27.28
C GLU A 279 -31.20 30.14 27.13
N SER A 280 -30.55 31.10 26.46
CA SER A 280 -31.14 32.42 26.21
C SER A 280 -32.39 32.30 25.35
N PHE A 281 -32.32 31.51 24.28
CA PHE A 281 -33.47 31.24 23.41
C PHE A 281 -34.66 30.60 24.18
N LEU A 282 -34.41 29.62 25.04
CA LEU A 282 -35.45 28.97 25.84
C LEU A 282 -36.11 29.94 26.82
N ASN A 283 -35.32 30.82 27.47
CA ASN A 283 -35.85 31.83 28.37
C ASN A 283 -36.71 32.87 27.64
N GLU A 284 -36.30 33.31 26.46
CA GLU A 284 -37.11 34.17 25.58
C GLU A 284 -38.42 33.48 25.17
N GLN A 285 -38.35 32.23 24.73
CA GLN A 285 -39.52 31.42 24.39
C GLN A 285 -40.50 31.31 25.57
N LYS A 286 -39.99 31.06 26.78
CA LYS A 286 -40.82 30.99 27.99
C LYS A 286 -41.50 32.32 28.32
N GLN A 287 -40.80 33.44 28.16
CA GLN A 287 -41.38 34.77 28.36
C GLN A 287 -42.50 35.07 27.35
N GLU A 288 -42.33 34.70 26.08
CA GLU A 288 -43.38 34.88 25.07
C GLU A 288 -44.57 33.94 25.30
N LEU A 289 -44.34 32.68 25.69
CA LEU A 289 -45.40 31.74 26.04
C LEU A 289 -46.25 32.22 27.22
N ALA A 290 -45.63 32.85 28.22
CA ALA A 290 -46.33 33.39 29.38
C ALA A 290 -47.30 34.54 29.05
N LYS A 291 -47.15 35.19 27.89
CA LYS A 291 -48.06 36.25 27.41
C LYS A 291 -49.32 35.69 26.74
N LEU A 292 -49.33 34.41 26.39
CA LEU A 292 -50.46 33.80 25.70
C LEU A 292 -51.65 33.57 26.65
N PRO A 293 -52.88 33.95 26.25
CA PRO A 293 -54.05 33.77 27.09
C PRO A 293 -54.46 32.29 27.17
N ALA A 294 -55.12 31.91 28.27
CA ALA A 294 -55.64 30.54 28.44
C ALA A 294 -56.76 30.17 27.44
N GLN A 295 -57.53 31.18 26.99
CA GLN A 295 -58.60 31.03 26.01
C GLN A 295 -58.11 31.35 24.58
N PRO A 296 -58.49 30.56 23.57
CA PRO A 296 -57.98 30.73 22.21
C PRO A 296 -58.58 31.95 21.49
N SER A 297 -57.72 32.71 20.80
CA SER A 297 -58.08 33.67 19.75
C SER A 297 -57.34 33.29 18.46
N SER A 298 -57.72 33.87 17.31
CA SER A 298 -56.99 33.63 16.06
C SER A 298 -55.51 34.03 16.20
N GLU A 299 -55.26 35.17 16.84
CA GLU A 299 -53.91 35.70 17.09
C GLU A 299 -53.11 34.79 18.03
N SER A 300 -53.70 34.32 19.13
CA SER A 300 -52.99 33.48 20.09
C SER A 300 -52.66 32.10 19.52
N LYS A 301 -53.52 31.55 18.66
CA LYS A 301 -53.22 30.32 17.90
C LYS A 301 -52.05 30.53 16.94
N THR A 302 -52.05 31.62 16.17
CA THR A 302 -50.95 31.94 15.25
C THR A 302 -49.63 32.12 15.99
N GLU A 303 -49.63 32.82 17.12
CA GLU A 303 -48.41 33.05 17.90
C GLU A 303 -47.90 31.74 18.53
N LEU A 304 -48.78 30.86 19.05
CA LEU A 304 -48.35 29.55 19.54
C LEU A 304 -47.71 28.69 18.45
N VAL A 305 -48.30 28.65 17.24
CA VAL A 305 -47.71 27.95 16.09
C VAL A 305 -46.34 28.52 15.74
N LYS A 306 -46.18 29.85 15.79
CA LYS A 306 -44.91 30.54 15.54
C LYS A 306 -43.86 30.20 16.60
N LEU A 307 -44.20 30.15 17.88
CA LEU A 307 -43.28 29.77 18.96
C LEU A 307 -42.81 28.31 18.83
N ILE A 308 -43.75 27.39 18.54
CA ILE A 308 -43.43 26.00 18.22
C ILE A 308 -42.50 25.94 16.98
N GLY A 309 -42.81 26.70 15.94
CA GLY A 309 -42.01 26.82 14.73
C GLY A 309 -40.59 27.35 14.99
N ASN A 310 -40.43 28.29 15.92
CA ASN A 310 -39.12 28.83 16.28
C ASN A 310 -38.22 27.74 16.90
N TYR A 311 -38.75 26.89 17.77
CA TYR A 311 -38.01 25.76 18.33
C TYR A 311 -37.65 24.74 17.25
N ALA A 312 -38.61 24.37 16.39
CA ALA A 312 -38.36 23.47 15.27
C ALA A 312 -37.26 24.01 14.34
N ASN A 313 -37.28 25.32 14.06
CA ASN A 313 -36.29 26.02 13.26
C ASN A 313 -34.91 26.04 13.93
N TRP A 314 -34.84 26.20 15.26
CA TRP A 314 -33.57 26.06 16.00
C TRP A 314 -33.01 24.65 15.84
N GLN A 315 -33.82 23.62 16.05
CA GLN A 315 -33.38 22.23 15.91
C GLN A 315 -32.93 21.91 14.47
N ALA A 316 -33.62 22.44 13.47
CA ALA A 316 -33.26 22.28 12.06
C ALA A 316 -31.95 22.97 11.66
N LYS A 317 -31.44 23.92 12.46
CA LYS A 317 -30.12 24.56 12.24
C LYS A 317 -28.97 23.74 12.82
N LEU A 318 -29.25 22.73 13.64
CA LEU A 318 -28.21 21.83 14.13
C LEU A 318 -27.57 21.09 12.95
N PRO A 319 -26.25 20.84 13.00
CA PRO A 319 -25.59 20.05 11.98
C PRO A 319 -26.25 18.69 11.74
N ASP A 320 -26.16 18.17 10.52
CA ASP A 320 -26.65 16.83 10.20
C ASP A 320 -26.07 15.79 11.17
N LYS A 321 -26.90 14.82 11.56
CA LYS A 321 -26.53 13.74 12.49
C LYS A 321 -26.07 14.21 13.88
N THR A 322 -26.42 15.43 14.32
CA THR A 322 -26.07 15.95 15.66
C THR A 322 -26.37 14.95 16.78
N PHE A 323 -27.58 14.38 16.80
CA PHE A 323 -27.99 13.44 17.86
C PHE A 323 -27.20 12.11 17.84
N GLU A 324 -26.82 11.61 16.66
CA GLU A 324 -26.01 10.40 16.54
C GLU A 324 -24.61 10.64 17.14
N HIS A 325 -23.99 11.79 16.83
CA HIS A 325 -22.68 12.14 17.37
C HIS A 325 -22.74 12.45 18.87
N LEU A 326 -23.79 13.11 19.34
CA LEU A 326 -24.00 13.32 20.77
C LEU A 326 -24.04 11.99 21.52
N LEU A 327 -24.81 11.00 21.04
CA LEU A 327 -24.86 9.67 21.66
C LEU A 327 -23.54 8.90 21.54
N GLN A 328 -22.77 9.11 20.48
CA GLN A 328 -21.46 8.50 20.32
C GLN A 328 -20.47 8.93 21.41
N TYR A 329 -20.48 10.23 21.76
CA TYR A 329 -19.52 10.81 22.71
C TYR A 329 -20.09 11.02 24.12
N ILE A 330 -21.42 11.02 24.26
CA ILE A 330 -22.19 11.18 25.51
C ILE A 330 -23.33 10.13 25.51
N PRO A 331 -23.03 8.85 25.76
CA PRO A 331 -24.01 7.76 25.61
C PRO A 331 -25.23 7.88 26.51
N ASP A 332 -25.07 8.53 27.66
CA ASP A 332 -26.11 8.69 28.67
C ASP A 332 -27.02 9.92 28.42
N LEU A 333 -26.77 10.69 27.35
CA LEU A 333 -27.56 11.87 27.01
C LEU A 333 -28.98 11.47 26.56
N ASN A 334 -30.00 11.97 27.25
CA ASN A 334 -31.39 11.72 26.89
C ASN A 334 -31.84 12.58 25.69
N ILE A 335 -31.59 12.11 24.47
CA ILE A 335 -31.93 12.84 23.24
C ILE A 335 -33.43 13.03 23.00
N ASP A 336 -34.28 12.15 23.53
CA ASP A 336 -35.74 12.25 23.37
C ASP A 336 -36.30 13.44 24.16
N SER A 337 -35.62 13.82 25.25
CA SER A 337 -35.93 15.04 26.00
C SER A 337 -35.48 16.33 25.32
N ILE A 338 -34.72 16.23 24.23
CA ILE A 338 -34.19 17.36 23.46
C ILE A 338 -34.97 17.55 22.16
N ARG A 339 -35.26 16.45 21.45
CA ARG A 339 -35.98 16.49 20.17
C ARG A 339 -37.37 17.06 20.36
N ILE A 340 -37.79 17.92 19.44
CA ILE A 340 -39.16 18.39 19.37
C ILE A 340 -40.11 17.19 19.23
N PRO A 341 -41.10 17.03 20.14
CA PRO A 341 -42.12 15.99 20.01
C PRO A 341 -42.87 16.06 18.67
N GLU A 342 -43.21 14.88 18.12
CA GLU A 342 -43.87 14.75 16.80
C GLU A 342 -45.12 15.63 16.67
N LYS A 343 -45.93 15.72 17.73
CA LYS A 343 -47.14 16.56 17.74
C LYS A 343 -46.85 18.03 17.43
N PHE A 344 -45.73 18.56 17.92
CA PHE A 344 -45.34 19.96 17.67
C PHE A 344 -44.70 20.13 16.30
N GLU A 345 -43.97 19.12 15.82
CA GLU A 345 -43.42 19.12 14.47
C GLU A 345 -44.52 19.13 13.40
N GLN A 346 -45.62 18.41 13.64
CA GLN A 346 -46.78 18.45 12.75
C GLN A 346 -47.47 19.83 12.74
N ILE A 347 -47.53 20.48 13.91
CA ILE A 347 -48.08 21.83 14.05
C ILE A 347 -47.19 22.87 13.35
N SER A 348 -45.86 22.78 13.48
CA SER A 348 -44.93 23.69 12.80
C SER A 348 -44.98 23.56 11.28
N LYS A 349 -45.36 22.39 10.76
CA LYS A 349 -45.58 22.11 9.32
C LYS A 349 -46.96 22.53 8.80
N GLY A 350 -47.76 23.25 9.59
CA GLY A 350 -49.01 23.86 9.14
C GLY A 350 -50.26 22.98 9.32
N LYS A 351 -50.22 21.94 10.16
CA LYS A 351 -51.46 21.27 10.58
C LYS A 351 -52.28 22.20 11.49
N ASN A 352 -53.61 22.11 11.36
CA ASN A 352 -54.54 22.90 12.16
C ASN A 352 -54.40 22.63 13.66
N LEU A 353 -54.25 23.70 14.44
CA LEU A 353 -54.26 23.67 15.89
C LEU A 353 -55.70 23.56 16.41
N THR A 354 -56.13 22.32 16.67
CA THR A 354 -57.47 21.99 17.19
C THR A 354 -57.58 22.24 18.68
N ASP A 355 -56.64 21.72 19.48
CA ASP A 355 -56.66 21.77 20.94
C ASP A 355 -55.65 22.76 21.51
N TYR A 356 -55.98 24.05 21.40
CA TYR A 356 -55.10 25.16 21.79
C TYR A 356 -54.61 25.05 23.24
N SER A 357 -55.52 24.94 24.22
CA SER A 357 -55.15 24.99 25.64
C SER A 357 -54.27 23.79 26.05
N GLN A 358 -54.57 22.60 25.52
CA GLN A 358 -53.73 21.42 25.77
C GLN A 358 -52.34 21.58 25.13
N THR A 359 -52.30 22.04 23.88
CA THR A 359 -51.03 22.28 23.17
C THR A 359 -50.16 23.31 23.89
N LEU A 360 -50.77 24.41 24.37
CA LEU A 360 -50.09 25.44 25.15
C LEU A 360 -49.50 24.88 26.45
N ASN A 361 -50.29 24.11 27.20
CA ASN A 361 -49.83 23.47 28.44
C ASN A 361 -48.69 22.49 28.18
N ASP A 362 -48.83 21.64 27.18
CA ASP A 362 -47.83 20.65 26.81
C ASP A 362 -46.52 21.30 26.34
N PHE A 363 -46.61 22.38 25.54
CA PHE A 363 -45.44 23.07 25.04
C PHE A 363 -44.74 23.87 26.14
N ASN A 364 -45.51 24.50 27.04
CA ASN A 364 -44.95 25.09 28.26
C ASN A 364 -44.18 24.06 29.10
N ALA A 365 -44.78 22.88 29.36
CA ALA A 365 -44.13 21.81 30.10
C ALA A 365 -42.84 21.33 29.42
N PHE A 366 -42.86 21.21 28.09
CA PHE A 366 -41.68 20.90 27.29
C PHE A 366 -40.58 21.95 27.46
N ILE A 367 -40.88 23.25 27.27
CA ILE A 367 -39.90 24.33 27.44
C ILE A 367 -39.36 24.40 28.87
N ASP A 368 -40.21 24.22 29.88
CA ASP A 368 -39.79 24.16 31.29
C ASP A 368 -38.83 23.00 31.55
N GLN A 369 -39.08 21.83 30.97
CA GLN A 369 -38.17 20.69 31.06
C GLN A 369 -36.84 21.00 30.36
N ARG A 370 -36.86 21.60 29.17
CA ARG A 370 -35.63 22.00 28.45
C ARG A 370 -34.78 22.97 29.29
N ILE A 371 -35.40 23.98 29.90
CA ILE A 371 -34.71 24.95 30.78
C ILE A 371 -34.09 24.25 32.00
N LYS A 372 -34.75 23.25 32.58
CA LYS A 372 -34.17 22.50 33.71
C LYS A 372 -32.94 21.68 33.31
N MET A 373 -32.92 21.14 32.09
CA MET A 373 -31.88 20.23 31.63
C MET A 373 -30.69 20.94 30.97
N ILE A 374 -30.89 22.15 30.42
CA ILE A 374 -29.88 22.81 29.58
C ILE A 374 -28.51 23.00 30.25
N THR A 375 -28.49 23.25 31.56
CA THR A 375 -27.25 23.42 32.32
C THR A 375 -26.43 22.14 32.34
N VAL A 376 -27.06 20.99 32.62
CA VAL A 376 -26.39 19.69 32.67
C VAL A 376 -25.91 19.29 31.28
N GLU A 377 -26.77 19.42 30.27
CA GLU A 377 -26.41 19.13 28.87
C GLU A 377 -25.23 19.98 28.39
N THR A 378 -25.24 21.27 28.72
CA THR A 378 -24.15 22.19 28.35
C THR A 378 -22.83 21.77 29.02
N GLN A 379 -22.87 21.32 30.27
CA GLN A 379 -21.68 20.80 30.96
C GLN A 379 -21.16 19.52 30.30
N GLU A 380 -22.05 18.57 29.97
CA GLU A 380 -21.69 17.32 29.30
C GLU A 380 -21.11 17.56 27.89
N ILE A 381 -21.76 18.41 27.09
CA ILE A 381 -21.28 18.80 25.76
C ILE A 381 -19.93 19.51 25.85
N ASN A 382 -19.73 20.41 26.82
CA ASN A 382 -18.45 21.07 27.02
C ASN A 382 -17.35 20.08 27.45
N SER A 383 -17.67 19.12 28.31
CA SER A 383 -16.75 18.07 28.75
C SER A 383 -16.33 17.17 27.57
N ALA A 384 -17.31 16.67 26.81
CA ALA A 384 -17.06 15.87 25.61
C ALA A 384 -16.29 16.66 24.54
N ASN A 385 -16.65 17.93 24.29
CA ASN A 385 -15.92 18.80 23.37
C ASN A 385 -14.47 19.03 23.80
N SER A 386 -14.19 19.09 25.10
CA SER A 386 -12.82 19.26 25.59
C SER A 386 -12.01 17.97 25.42
N ARG A 387 -12.63 16.83 25.70
CA ARG A 387 -12.01 15.50 25.54
C ARG A 387 -11.73 15.16 24.07
N ILE A 388 -12.68 15.44 23.17
CA ILE A 388 -12.54 15.12 21.73
C ILE A 388 -11.38 15.90 21.08
N GLN A 389 -10.97 17.06 21.61
CA GLN A 389 -9.80 17.78 21.08
C GLN A 389 -8.52 16.95 21.15
N ALA A 390 -8.39 16.02 22.09
CA ALA A 390 -7.23 15.15 22.19
C ALA A 390 -7.02 14.27 20.95
N ILE A 391 -8.07 14.03 20.15
CA ILE A 391 -7.98 13.31 18.87
C ILE A 391 -6.97 14.00 17.92
N ARG A 392 -6.83 15.33 17.98
CA ARG A 392 -5.86 16.07 17.15
C ARG A 392 -4.42 15.62 17.40
N LEU A 393 -4.08 15.28 18.65
CA LEU A 393 -2.75 14.78 19.01
C LEU A 393 -2.50 13.41 18.36
N PHE A 394 -3.46 12.49 18.51
CA PHE A 394 -3.38 11.15 17.94
C PHE A 394 -3.33 11.17 16.41
N ASP A 395 -4.09 12.07 15.80
CA ASP A 395 -4.03 12.32 14.37
C ASP A 395 -2.62 12.75 13.93
N GLY A 396 -2.01 13.69 14.65
CA GLY A 396 -0.64 14.11 14.38
C GLY A 396 0.37 12.96 14.52
N MET A 397 0.19 12.09 15.51
CA MET A 397 1.03 10.90 15.70
C MET A 397 0.88 9.92 14.52
N LEU A 398 -0.35 9.65 14.09
CA LEU A 398 -0.64 8.76 12.97
C LEU A 398 -0.10 9.32 11.66
N ARG A 399 -0.33 10.61 11.37
CA ARG A 399 0.25 11.29 10.19
C ARG A 399 1.76 11.17 10.16
N SER A 400 2.42 11.47 11.29
CA SER A 400 3.88 11.39 11.39
C SER A 400 4.38 9.96 11.18
N PHE A 401 3.64 8.97 11.70
CA PHE A 401 3.98 7.57 11.50
C PHE A 401 3.85 7.16 10.03
N PHE A 402 2.68 7.33 9.40
CA PHE A 402 2.47 6.94 8.01
C PHE A 402 3.38 7.71 7.04
N ALA A 403 3.65 9.00 7.28
CA ALA A 403 4.59 9.78 6.49
C ALA A 403 6.05 9.33 6.65
N SER A 404 6.42 8.63 7.73
CA SER A 404 7.77 8.11 7.93
C SER A 404 8.01 6.76 7.25
N ILE A 405 6.95 6.11 6.73
CA ILE A 405 7.05 4.87 5.97
C ILE A 405 7.59 5.18 4.57
N ASN A 406 8.80 4.72 4.27
CA ASN A 406 9.49 4.96 2.99
C ASN A 406 9.47 3.76 2.02
N TRP A 407 8.98 2.61 2.46
CA TRP A 407 8.96 1.36 1.69
C TRP A 407 7.58 1.04 1.11
N ALA A 408 6.55 1.80 1.50
CA ALA A 408 5.19 1.74 1.00
C ALA A 408 4.72 3.15 0.62
N GLU A 409 3.65 3.23 -0.18
CA GLU A 409 3.00 4.50 -0.48
C GLU A 409 1.91 4.82 0.56
N TRP A 410 1.66 6.09 0.79
CA TRP A 410 0.55 6.57 1.61
C TRP A 410 -0.23 7.65 0.85
N GLU A 411 -1.54 7.44 0.74
CA GLU A 411 -2.46 8.39 0.14
C GLU A 411 -3.34 9.02 1.24
N SER A 412 -3.22 10.34 1.40
CA SER A 412 -4.10 11.09 2.29
C SER A 412 -5.49 11.20 1.65
N THR A 413 -6.50 10.73 2.38
CA THR A 413 -7.94 10.90 2.07
C THR A 413 -8.46 12.29 2.45
N ARG A 414 -7.71 13.02 3.29
CA ARG A 414 -8.02 14.40 3.67
C ARG A 414 -7.36 15.36 2.71
N LYS A 415 -8.18 16.23 2.08
CA LYS A 415 -7.76 17.33 1.21
C LYS A 415 -7.24 18.51 2.00
#